data_AF-A0A1Y1VWH7-F1
#
_entry.id   AF-A0A1Y1VWH7-F1
#
_cell.length_a   1.000
_cell.length_b   1.000
_cell.length_c   1.000
_cell.angle_alpha   90.00
_cell.angle_beta   90.00
_cell.angle_gamma   90.00
#
_symmetry.space_group_name_H-M   'P 1'
#
loop_
_entity.id
_entity.type
_entity.pdbx_description
1 polymer ?
#
loop_
_entity_poly.entity_id
_entity_poly.type
_entity_poly.pdbx_seq_one_letter_code
_entity_poly.pdbx_strand_id
1 'polypeptide(L)'
;MLPSSSLPTEPRLWPCPTSKFCAYNKDGLDIEKLGEYKAEHGSLKGYPDAEITEGSTKALEVECDILVPSALERQIGLKNVHNIKAKGVVIVPDLLANAGGVCVSYFEWLKNVSHVRFGRMNKKWEEQGKERLLALVEEQAGRKLSESERQQVIHGAEEHELVYSGLEDTMIKACEETRITAEEFGNIDYRTAAIANAIRKIASCLEGTGVMFSSRG
;
A
#
# COMPACT_ATOMS: atom_id res chain seq x y z
N MET A 1 -19.06 13.03 -10.42
CA MET A 1 -19.34 11.62 -10.78
C MET A 1 -18.44 11.26 -11.94
N LEU A 2 -17.27 10.67 -11.65
CA LEU A 2 -16.42 10.10 -12.70
C LEU A 2 -17.04 8.75 -13.12
N PRO A 3 -17.10 8.44 -14.42
CA PRO A 3 -17.76 7.23 -14.91
C PRO A 3 -16.96 5.98 -14.52
N SER A 4 -17.67 5.00 -14.01
CA SER A 4 -17.21 3.67 -13.61
C SER A 4 -16.87 2.78 -14.81
N SER A 5 -15.92 3.19 -15.65
CA SER A 5 -15.41 2.35 -16.73
C SER A 5 -14.21 1.54 -16.25
N SER A 6 -14.49 0.28 -15.88
CA SER A 6 -13.59 -0.88 -15.95
C SER A 6 -12.15 -0.63 -15.51
N LEU A 7 -11.91 -0.65 -14.20
CA LEU A 7 -10.61 -1.07 -13.70
C LEU A 7 -10.40 -2.53 -14.14
N PRO A 8 -9.27 -2.88 -14.78
CA PRO A 8 -8.97 -4.27 -15.11
C PRO A 8 -9.03 -5.12 -13.84
N THR A 9 -9.77 -6.22 -13.90
CA THR A 9 -10.14 -7.10 -12.77
C THR A 9 -8.96 -7.83 -12.13
N GLU A 10 -7.74 -7.64 -12.63
CA GLU A 10 -6.51 -8.22 -12.09
C GLU A 10 -5.35 -7.22 -12.24
N PRO A 11 -4.43 -7.12 -11.25
CA PRO A 11 -3.26 -6.25 -11.35
C PRO A 11 -2.31 -6.78 -12.44
N ARG A 12 -2.45 -6.26 -13.66
CA ARG A 12 -1.53 -6.58 -14.76
C ARG A 12 -0.23 -5.82 -14.56
N LEU A 13 0.85 -6.54 -14.28
CA LEU A 13 2.16 -5.94 -14.11
C LEU A 13 2.83 -5.74 -15.48
N TRP A 14 3.40 -4.56 -15.66
CA TRP A 14 4.01 -4.15 -16.90
C TRP A 14 5.11 -3.11 -16.68
N PRO A 15 6.39 -3.41 -16.92
CA PRO A 15 7.13 -4.69 -16.93
C PRO A 15 7.68 -5.10 -15.53
N CYS A 16 8.22 -6.32 -15.40
CA CYS A 16 8.90 -6.80 -14.17
C CYS A 16 10.44 -6.83 -14.33
N PRO A 17 11.19 -5.87 -13.78
CA PRO A 17 12.64 -5.94 -13.74
C PRO A 17 13.15 -6.86 -12.61
N THR A 18 14.11 -7.72 -12.95
CA THR A 18 15.02 -8.40 -12.01
C THR A 18 16.44 -7.86 -12.19
N SER A 19 17.38 -8.33 -11.36
CA SER A 19 18.78 -7.88 -11.36
C SER A 19 19.48 -7.96 -12.71
N LYS A 20 19.03 -8.84 -13.62
CA LYS A 20 19.62 -9.03 -14.96
C LYS A 20 18.62 -8.95 -16.12
N PHE A 21 17.35 -9.24 -15.87
CA PHE A 21 16.34 -9.43 -16.92
C PHE A 21 15.08 -8.60 -16.66
N CYS A 22 14.45 -8.13 -17.71
CA CYS A 22 13.15 -7.48 -17.68
C CYS A 22 12.13 -8.37 -18.39
N ALA A 23 11.05 -8.75 -17.70
CA ALA A 23 9.93 -9.46 -18.31
C ALA A 23 8.83 -8.48 -18.73
N TYR A 24 8.35 -8.62 -19.96
CA TYR A 24 7.36 -7.74 -20.57
C TYR A 24 6.36 -8.55 -21.41
N ASN A 25 5.06 -8.32 -21.28
CA ASN A 25 4.04 -9.03 -22.08
C ASN A 25 2.78 -8.18 -22.25
N LYS A 26 2.43 -7.78 -23.51
CA LYS A 26 1.29 -6.91 -23.97
C LYS A 26 -0.04 -7.14 -23.27
N ASP A 27 -0.29 -8.37 -22.88
CA ASP A 27 -1.57 -8.76 -22.29
C ASP A 27 -1.54 -8.75 -20.75
N GLY A 28 -0.40 -8.47 -20.13
CA GLY A 28 -0.18 -8.45 -18.69
C GLY A 28 0.55 -9.70 -18.20
N LEU A 29 1.31 -9.55 -17.11
CA LEU A 29 1.98 -10.67 -16.44
C LEU A 29 1.15 -11.15 -15.25
N ASP A 30 0.92 -12.46 -15.19
CA ASP A 30 0.37 -13.17 -14.03
C ASP A 30 1.43 -13.26 -12.94
N ILE A 31 1.15 -12.66 -11.78
CA ILE A 31 2.10 -12.52 -10.68
C ILE A 31 2.37 -13.87 -10.00
N GLU A 32 1.35 -14.73 -9.88
CA GLU A 32 1.46 -16.00 -9.17
C GLU A 32 2.36 -16.96 -9.96
N LYS A 33 2.06 -17.16 -11.26
CA LYS A 33 2.86 -17.99 -12.15
C LYS A 33 4.30 -17.51 -12.29
N LEU A 34 4.50 -16.20 -12.34
CA LEU A 34 5.83 -15.61 -12.42
C LEU A 34 6.63 -15.83 -11.12
N GLY A 35 5.95 -15.79 -9.97
CA GLY A 35 6.51 -16.12 -8.67
C GLY A 35 6.92 -17.59 -8.56
N GLU A 36 6.04 -18.51 -8.97
CA GLU A 36 6.29 -19.95 -9.00
C GLU A 36 7.48 -20.29 -9.92
N TYR A 37 7.49 -19.77 -11.15
CA TYR A 37 8.58 -20.01 -12.09
C TYR A 37 9.92 -19.52 -11.54
N LYS A 38 9.95 -18.34 -10.91
CA LYS A 38 11.16 -17.80 -10.28
C LYS A 38 11.60 -18.65 -9.09
N ALA A 39 10.68 -19.19 -8.30
CA ALA A 39 10.99 -20.08 -7.18
C ALA A 39 11.61 -21.41 -7.65
N GLU A 40 11.12 -21.96 -8.76
CA GLU A 40 11.61 -23.21 -9.34
C GLU A 40 12.95 -23.05 -10.09
N HIS A 41 13.07 -22.02 -10.94
CA HIS A 41 14.19 -21.87 -11.88
C HIS A 41 15.24 -20.86 -11.41
N GLY A 42 14.97 -20.10 -10.34
CA GLY A 42 15.86 -19.07 -9.80
C GLY A 42 16.05 -17.82 -10.67
N SER A 43 15.53 -17.81 -11.90
CA SER A 43 15.62 -16.70 -12.85
C SER A 43 14.37 -16.63 -13.73
N LEU A 44 14.07 -15.44 -14.25
CA LEU A 44 13.00 -15.23 -15.24
C LEU A 44 13.44 -15.59 -16.67
N LYS A 45 14.70 -16.04 -16.86
CA LYS A 45 15.21 -16.43 -18.18
C LYS A 45 14.40 -17.60 -18.72
N GLY A 46 13.82 -17.43 -19.91
CA GLY A 46 13.05 -18.48 -20.59
C GLY A 46 11.59 -18.61 -20.15
N TYR A 47 11.04 -17.64 -19.40
CA TYR A 47 9.62 -17.64 -19.06
C TYR A 47 8.77 -17.58 -20.34
N PRO A 48 7.87 -18.55 -20.58
CA PRO A 48 7.19 -18.71 -21.87
C PRO A 48 6.17 -17.59 -22.15
N ASP A 49 5.55 -17.04 -21.10
CA ASP A 49 4.49 -16.05 -21.21
C ASP A 49 5.01 -14.61 -21.15
N ALA A 50 6.31 -14.37 -21.37
CA ALA A 50 6.87 -13.02 -21.43
C ALA A 50 8.05 -12.88 -22.38
N GLU A 51 8.15 -11.71 -23.00
CA GLU A 51 9.37 -11.29 -23.68
C GLU A 51 10.41 -10.90 -22.62
N ILE A 52 11.52 -11.63 -22.59
CA ILE A 52 12.62 -11.39 -21.66
C ILE A 52 13.71 -10.58 -22.36
N THR A 53 13.94 -9.36 -21.88
CA THR A 53 15.02 -8.51 -22.38
C THR A 53 16.16 -8.41 -21.36
N GLU A 54 17.41 -8.42 -21.84
CA GLU A 54 18.58 -8.13 -21.01
C GLU A 54 18.69 -6.62 -20.72
N GLY A 55 18.86 -6.29 -19.44
CA GLY A 55 19.00 -4.91 -18.94
C GLY A 55 17.78 -4.42 -18.16
N SER A 56 18.02 -4.03 -16.90
CA SER A 56 16.98 -3.54 -15.97
C SER A 56 16.43 -2.15 -16.32
N THR A 57 17.21 -1.31 -17.00
CA THR A 57 16.83 0.08 -17.30
C THR A 57 15.76 0.19 -18.37
N LYS A 58 15.68 -0.76 -19.31
CA LYS A 58 14.64 -0.78 -20.35
C LYS A 58 13.24 -0.89 -19.76
N ALA A 59 13.11 -1.48 -18.56
CA ALA A 59 11.85 -1.56 -17.83
C ALA A 59 11.23 -0.18 -17.55
N LEU A 60 12.07 0.84 -17.33
CA LEU A 60 11.65 2.19 -16.94
C LEU A 60 11.18 3.04 -18.13
N GLU A 61 11.55 2.65 -19.35
CA GLU A 61 11.26 3.39 -20.59
C GLU A 61 10.04 2.85 -21.33
N VAL A 62 9.38 1.85 -20.73
CA VAL A 62 8.17 1.23 -21.26
C VAL A 62 6.98 2.18 -21.10
N GLU A 63 6.12 2.23 -22.12
CA GLU A 63 4.84 2.93 -22.02
C GLU A 63 3.95 2.24 -20.99
N CYS A 64 3.60 2.99 -19.94
CA CYS A 64 2.77 2.54 -18.82
C CYS A 64 1.99 3.75 -18.25
N ASP A 65 0.89 3.47 -17.55
CA ASP A 65 0.15 4.51 -16.83
C ASP A 65 0.77 4.79 -15.46
N ILE A 66 1.23 3.74 -14.77
CA ILE A 66 1.86 3.82 -13.44
C ILE A 66 3.22 3.13 -13.50
N LEU A 67 4.28 3.88 -13.16
CA LEU A 67 5.64 3.36 -13.05
C LEU A 67 6.04 3.25 -11.57
N VAL A 68 6.40 2.04 -11.14
CA VAL A 68 6.82 1.77 -9.75
C VAL A 68 8.29 1.31 -9.74
N PRO A 69 9.26 2.19 -9.45
CA PRO A 69 10.66 1.82 -9.34
C PRO A 69 10.95 1.14 -7.98
N SER A 70 10.90 -0.19 -7.93
CA SER A 70 11.12 -0.98 -6.71
C SER A 70 12.44 -1.77 -6.70
N ALA A 71 13.51 -1.19 -7.27
CA ALA A 71 14.84 -1.80 -7.31
C ALA A 71 15.79 -1.13 -6.31
N LEU A 72 16.91 -0.59 -6.79
CA LEU A 72 17.85 0.19 -5.97
C LEU A 72 17.48 1.68 -6.01
N GLU A 73 18.18 2.49 -5.23
CA GLU A 73 18.05 3.95 -5.30
C GLU A 73 18.59 4.50 -6.64
N ARG A 74 18.23 5.75 -6.96
CA ARG A 74 18.77 6.53 -8.10
C ARG A 74 18.61 5.88 -9.49
N GLN A 75 17.56 5.07 -9.69
CA GLN A 75 17.28 4.47 -11.00
C GLN A 75 16.81 5.48 -12.03
N ILE A 76 16.24 6.60 -11.60
CA ILE A 76 15.81 7.70 -12.45
C ILE A 76 16.74 8.88 -12.19
N GLY A 77 17.36 9.40 -13.25
CA GLY A 77 18.27 10.55 -13.21
C GLY A 77 18.29 11.30 -14.54
N LEU A 78 19.18 12.29 -14.64
CA LEU A 78 19.24 13.18 -15.81
C LEU A 78 19.44 12.46 -17.15
N LYS A 79 20.01 11.26 -17.13
CA LYS A 79 20.30 10.47 -18.34
C LYS A 79 19.08 9.78 -18.94
N ASN A 80 18.09 9.42 -18.12
CA ASN A 80 16.96 8.59 -18.54
C ASN A 80 15.60 9.23 -18.27
N VAL A 81 15.53 10.33 -17.51
CA VAL A 81 14.28 11.04 -17.21
C VAL A 81 13.50 11.40 -18.49
N HIS A 82 14.21 11.73 -19.58
CA HIS A 82 13.62 12.07 -20.87
C HIS A 82 13.06 10.87 -21.64
N ASN A 83 13.47 9.65 -21.28
CA ASN A 83 13.04 8.41 -21.93
C ASN A 83 11.85 7.75 -21.21
N ILE A 84 11.45 8.26 -20.04
CA ILE A 84 10.32 7.73 -19.28
C ILE A 84 9.02 8.11 -20.00
N LYS A 85 8.22 7.09 -20.34
CA LYS A 85 6.98 7.24 -21.10
C LYS A 85 5.71 7.20 -20.25
N ALA A 86 5.85 7.25 -18.92
CA ALA A 86 4.71 7.32 -18.01
C ALA A 86 3.94 8.64 -18.19
N LYS A 87 2.63 8.56 -18.43
CA LYS A 87 1.77 9.73 -18.70
C LYS A 87 1.34 10.39 -17.38
N GLY A 88 1.38 11.74 -17.32
CA GLY A 88 0.86 12.51 -16.18
C GLY A 88 1.69 12.34 -14.89
N VAL A 89 2.92 12.87 -14.89
CA VAL A 89 3.93 12.63 -13.85
C VAL A 89 3.53 13.26 -12.50
N VAL A 90 2.66 12.58 -11.76
CA VAL A 90 2.49 12.77 -10.32
C VAL A 90 3.49 11.84 -9.62
N ILE A 91 4.42 12.41 -8.87
CA ILE A 91 5.41 11.63 -8.12
C ILE A 91 4.88 11.43 -6.70
N VAL A 92 4.46 10.20 -6.40
CA VAL A 92 4.21 9.79 -5.03
C VAL A 92 5.56 9.65 -4.31
N PRO A 93 5.78 10.33 -3.18
CA PRO A 93 7.05 10.24 -2.47
C PRO A 93 7.27 8.85 -1.89
N ASP A 94 8.51 8.40 -1.93
CA ASP A 94 9.01 7.19 -1.27
C ASP A 94 8.71 7.18 0.24
N LEU A 95 8.78 8.34 0.89
CA LEU A 95 8.40 8.54 2.29
C LEU A 95 6.98 8.07 2.60
N LEU A 96 6.05 8.15 1.64
CA LEU A 96 4.69 7.62 1.78
C LEU A 96 4.60 6.20 1.22
N ALA A 97 5.01 5.99 -0.03
CA ALA A 97 4.81 4.72 -0.74
C ALA A 97 5.44 3.51 -0.01
N ASN A 98 6.59 3.71 0.64
CA ASN A 98 7.31 2.65 1.35
C ASN A 98 7.00 2.60 2.85
N ALA A 99 6.21 3.53 3.39
CA ALA A 99 5.91 3.62 4.82
C ALA A 99 5.16 2.40 5.36
N GLY A 100 4.40 1.70 4.50
CA GLY A 100 3.59 0.55 4.91
C GLY A 100 4.40 -0.56 5.58
N GLY A 101 5.62 -0.83 5.12
CA GLY A 101 6.48 -1.82 5.76
C GLY A 101 6.87 -1.42 7.20
N VAL A 102 7.10 -0.14 7.44
CA VAL A 102 7.41 0.40 8.78
C VAL A 102 6.16 0.37 9.66
N CYS A 103 4.99 0.70 9.12
CA CYS A 103 3.71 0.64 9.84
C CYS A 103 3.39 -0.79 10.31
N VAL A 104 3.51 -1.79 9.43
CA VAL A 104 3.25 -3.19 9.80
C VAL A 104 4.29 -3.72 10.77
N SER A 105 5.57 -3.33 10.61
CA SER A 105 6.63 -3.65 11.59
C SER A 105 6.32 -3.08 12.98
N TYR A 106 5.75 -1.88 13.04
CA TYR A 106 5.31 -1.27 14.29
C TYR A 106 4.14 -2.05 14.92
N PHE A 107 3.16 -2.50 14.12
CA PHE A 107 2.06 -3.34 14.63
C PHE A 107 2.56 -4.70 15.13
N GLU A 108 3.55 -5.29 14.46
CA GLU A 108 4.20 -6.51 14.93
C GLU A 108 4.90 -6.29 16.28
N TRP A 109 5.63 -5.19 16.43
CA TRP A 109 6.24 -4.83 17.70
C TRP A 109 5.20 -4.65 18.82
N LEU A 110 4.10 -3.93 18.55
CA LEU A 110 3.01 -3.75 19.52
C LEU A 110 2.41 -5.09 19.96
N LYS A 111 2.22 -6.02 19.02
CA LYS A 111 1.76 -7.38 19.32
C LYS A 111 2.73 -8.13 20.23
N ASN A 112 4.03 -8.01 19.96
CA ASN A 112 5.06 -8.67 20.73
C ASN A 112 5.12 -8.15 22.18
N VAL A 113 4.93 -6.84 22.38
CA VAL A 113 4.88 -6.22 23.71
C VAL A 113 3.62 -6.58 24.48
N SER A 114 2.48 -6.69 23.79
CA SER A 114 1.20 -7.00 24.46
C SER A 114 1.06 -8.48 24.84
N HIS A 115 1.87 -9.36 24.25
CA HIS A 115 1.78 -10.82 24.39
C HIS A 115 0.38 -11.40 24.08
N VAL A 116 -0.47 -10.65 23.37
CA VAL A 116 -1.85 -11.02 23.06
C VAL A 116 -2.10 -10.78 21.57
N ARG A 117 -2.72 -11.76 20.90
CA ARG A 117 -3.17 -11.60 19.51
C ARG A 117 -4.25 -10.51 19.45
N PHE A 118 -4.14 -9.62 18.48
CA PHE A 118 -5.15 -8.59 18.26
C PHE A 118 -6.55 -9.23 18.08
N GLY A 119 -7.57 -8.60 18.64
CA GLY A 119 -8.95 -9.07 18.59
C GLY A 119 -9.27 -10.27 19.49
N ARG A 120 -8.30 -11.02 20.03
CA ARG A 120 -8.54 -12.26 20.80
C ARG A 120 -9.49 -12.06 21.99
N MET A 121 -9.36 -10.94 22.70
CA MET A 121 -10.18 -10.67 23.88
C MET A 121 -11.62 -10.28 23.53
N ASN A 122 -11.83 -9.66 22.38
CA ASN A 122 -13.12 -9.06 22.01
C ASN A 122 -13.88 -9.90 20.98
N LYS A 123 -13.24 -10.84 20.27
CA LYS A 123 -13.84 -11.59 19.15
C LYS A 123 -15.20 -12.22 19.49
N LYS A 124 -15.26 -12.99 20.59
CA LYS A 124 -16.53 -13.62 21.02
C LYS A 124 -17.59 -12.61 21.46
N TRP A 125 -17.17 -11.50 22.07
CA TRP A 125 -18.09 -10.44 22.50
C TRP A 125 -18.72 -9.75 21.29
N GLU A 126 -17.91 -9.46 20.27
CA GLU A 126 -18.37 -8.88 19.01
C GLU A 126 -19.29 -9.84 18.23
N GLU A 127 -18.90 -11.10 18.08
CA GLU A 127 -19.72 -12.14 17.42
C GLU A 127 -21.10 -12.26 18.09
N GLN A 128 -21.15 -12.32 19.42
CA GLN A 128 -22.42 -12.37 20.16
C GLN A 128 -23.24 -11.08 20.01
N GLY A 129 -22.59 -9.92 19.96
CA GLY A 129 -23.25 -8.64 19.72
C GLY A 129 -23.89 -8.60 18.34
N LYS A 130 -23.16 -9.01 17.30
CA LYS A 130 -23.65 -9.09 15.92
C LYS A 130 -24.79 -10.09 15.80
N GLU A 131 -24.71 -11.24 16.47
CA GLU A 131 -25.77 -12.24 16.47
C GLU A 131 -27.10 -11.69 17.03
N ARG A 132 -27.06 -10.93 18.12
CA ARG A 132 -28.26 -10.30 18.69
C ARG A 132 -28.86 -9.26 17.76
N LEU A 133 -28.02 -8.43 17.13
CA LEU A 133 -28.48 -7.44 16.16
C LEU A 133 -29.11 -8.11 14.94
N LEU A 134 -28.49 -9.19 14.43
CA LEU A 134 -29.01 -9.94 13.30
C LEU A 134 -30.40 -10.52 13.61
N ALA A 135 -30.59 -11.09 14.81
CA ALA A 135 -31.87 -11.63 15.23
C ALA A 135 -33.00 -10.58 15.22
N LEU A 136 -32.71 -9.35 15.67
CA LEU A 136 -33.67 -8.24 15.64
C LEU A 136 -34.01 -7.81 14.20
N VAL A 137 -33.01 -7.78 13.31
CA VAL A 137 -33.21 -7.42 11.90
C VAL A 137 -34.01 -8.52 11.17
N GLU A 138 -33.73 -9.80 11.41
CA GLU A 138 -34.48 -10.91 10.82
C GLU A 138 -35.96 -10.89 11.26
N GLU A 139 -36.24 -10.54 12.52
CA GLU A 139 -37.59 -10.38 13.04
C GLU A 139 -38.35 -9.24 12.35
N GLN A 140 -37.71 -8.08 12.16
CA GLN A 140 -38.35 -6.93 11.50
C GLN A 140 -38.44 -7.06 9.97
N ALA A 141 -37.43 -7.64 9.32
CA ALA A 141 -37.35 -7.74 7.87
C ALA A 141 -38.16 -8.92 7.30
N GLY A 142 -38.59 -9.86 8.16
CA GLY A 142 -39.38 -11.04 7.75
C GLY A 142 -38.63 -12.02 6.84
N ARG A 143 -37.31 -11.87 6.70
CA ARG A 143 -36.43 -12.75 5.91
C ARG A 143 -35.38 -13.35 6.83
N LYS A 144 -35.29 -14.68 6.82
CA LYS A 144 -34.16 -15.39 7.43
C LYS A 144 -32.99 -15.43 6.46
N LEU A 145 -31.80 -15.13 6.96
CA LEU A 145 -30.57 -15.26 6.20
C LEU A 145 -30.21 -16.75 6.09
N SER A 146 -29.53 -17.09 4.99
CA SER A 146 -28.90 -18.41 4.87
C SER A 146 -27.76 -18.57 5.88
N GLU A 147 -27.40 -19.82 6.18
CA GLU A 147 -26.36 -20.11 7.16
C GLU A 147 -24.98 -19.55 6.75
N SER A 148 -24.70 -19.47 5.43
CA SER A 148 -23.48 -18.85 4.92
C SER A 148 -23.48 -17.32 5.08
N GLU A 149 -24.61 -16.65 4.77
CA GLU A 149 -24.75 -15.20 4.96
C GLU A 149 -24.60 -14.84 6.45
N ARG A 150 -25.19 -15.65 7.33
CA ARG A 150 -25.10 -15.47 8.78
C ARG A 150 -23.66 -15.60 9.28
N GLN A 151 -22.91 -16.61 8.82
CA GLN A 151 -21.52 -16.78 9.23
C GLN A 151 -20.62 -15.64 8.76
N GLN A 152 -20.81 -15.15 7.54
CA GLN A 152 -20.04 -14.02 7.01
C GLN A 152 -20.27 -12.73 7.82
N VAL A 153 -21.51 -12.45 8.22
CA VAL A 153 -21.82 -11.25 8.99
C VAL A 153 -21.34 -11.35 10.44
N ILE A 154 -21.53 -12.51 11.09
CA ILE A 154 -21.21 -12.69 12.51
C ILE A 154 -19.70 -12.74 12.74
N HIS A 155 -18.90 -13.18 11.77
CA HIS A 155 -17.46 -13.32 11.90
C HIS A 155 -16.80 -12.07 12.54
N GLY A 156 -16.13 -12.26 13.68
CA GLY A 156 -15.36 -11.21 14.35
C GLY A 156 -14.00 -11.03 13.69
N ALA A 157 -13.48 -9.80 13.71
CA ALA A 157 -12.28 -9.43 12.96
C ALA A 157 -11.08 -10.32 13.34
N GLU A 158 -10.40 -10.84 12.33
CA GLU A 158 -9.14 -11.54 12.48
C GLU A 158 -7.95 -10.59 12.60
N GLU A 159 -6.82 -11.11 13.10
CA GLU A 159 -5.59 -10.34 13.27
C GLU A 159 -5.15 -9.68 11.96
N HIS A 160 -5.26 -10.39 10.83
CA HIS A 160 -4.88 -9.87 9.52
C HIS A 160 -5.81 -8.72 9.07
N GLU A 161 -7.12 -8.83 9.30
CA GLU A 161 -8.10 -7.78 8.97
C GLU A 161 -7.85 -6.52 9.79
N LEU A 162 -7.52 -6.68 11.08
CA LEU A 162 -7.17 -5.55 11.95
C LEU A 162 -5.89 -4.85 11.49
N VAL A 163 -4.87 -5.61 11.09
CA VAL A 163 -3.62 -5.07 10.55
C VAL A 163 -3.87 -4.34 9.23
N TYR A 164 -4.65 -4.91 8.31
CA TYR A 164 -4.98 -4.28 7.04
C TYR A 164 -5.78 -3.00 7.22
N SER A 165 -6.81 -3.02 8.08
CA SER A 165 -7.61 -1.84 8.39
C SER A 165 -6.77 -0.73 9.03
N GLY A 166 -5.90 -1.08 9.99
CA GLY A 166 -5.00 -0.11 10.62
C GLY A 166 -3.97 0.47 9.64
N LEU A 167 -3.45 -0.36 8.72
CA LEU A 167 -2.54 0.09 7.68
C LEU A 167 -3.25 1.02 6.70
N GLU A 168 -4.43 0.64 6.21
CA GLU A 168 -5.25 1.44 5.31
C GLU A 168 -5.56 2.83 5.90
N ASP A 169 -6.07 2.87 7.13
CA ASP A 169 -6.39 4.12 7.83
C ASP A 169 -5.14 5.02 7.99
N THR A 170 -4.00 4.43 8.34
CA THR A 170 -2.73 5.16 8.48
C THR A 170 -2.28 5.77 7.13
N MET A 171 -2.35 4.98 6.06
CA MET A 171 -1.93 5.39 4.73
C MET A 171 -2.85 6.44 4.13
N ILE A 172 -4.17 6.29 4.29
CA ILE A 172 -5.18 7.27 3.84
C ILE A 172 -4.92 8.62 4.52
N LYS A 173 -4.79 8.63 5.85
CA LYS A 173 -4.53 9.86 6.61
C LYS A 173 -3.23 10.52 6.19
N ALA A 174 -2.15 9.77 6.01
CA ALA A 174 -0.87 10.32 5.60
C ALA A 174 -0.91 10.93 4.19
N CYS A 175 -1.61 10.28 3.26
CA CYS A 175 -1.83 10.80 1.90
C CYS A 175 -2.71 12.06 1.91
N GLU A 176 -3.79 12.06 2.67
CA GLU A 176 -4.69 13.20 2.79
C GLU A 176 -4.00 14.41 3.41
N GLU A 177 -3.27 14.21 4.51
CA GLU A 177 -2.46 15.25 5.15
C GLU A 177 -1.43 15.84 4.17
N THR A 178 -0.74 14.99 3.40
CA THR A 178 0.23 15.45 2.40
C THR A 178 -0.42 16.24 1.28
N ARG A 179 -1.62 15.84 0.85
CA ARG A 179 -2.39 16.57 -0.18
C ARG A 179 -2.81 17.94 0.32
N ILE A 180 -3.35 18.02 1.55
CA ILE A 180 -3.76 19.29 2.17
C ILE A 180 -2.55 20.22 2.27
N THR A 181 -1.41 19.72 2.75
CA THR A 181 -0.18 20.52 2.84
C THR A 181 0.32 20.97 1.47
N ALA A 182 0.23 20.12 0.44
CA ALA A 182 0.58 20.53 -0.92
C ALA A 182 -0.29 21.70 -1.40
N GLU A 183 -1.59 21.66 -1.14
CA GLU A 183 -2.55 22.73 -1.46
C GLU A 183 -2.28 24.00 -0.63
N GLU A 184 -2.00 23.88 0.67
CA GLU A 184 -1.68 24.99 1.59
C GLU A 184 -0.49 25.84 1.09
N PHE A 185 0.53 25.19 0.54
CA PHE A 185 1.74 25.87 0.04
C PHE A 185 1.66 26.29 -1.43
N GLY A 186 0.46 26.28 -2.05
CA GLY A 186 0.27 26.73 -3.42
C GLY A 186 0.51 25.65 -4.49
N ASN A 187 0.09 24.42 -4.20
CA ASN A 187 0.21 23.25 -5.08
C ASN A 187 1.66 22.84 -5.38
N ILE A 188 2.44 22.70 -4.32
CA ILE A 188 3.82 22.21 -4.39
C ILE A 188 3.88 20.69 -4.65
N ASP A 189 5.07 20.19 -5.00
CA ASP A 189 5.31 18.76 -5.16
C ASP A 189 4.99 17.98 -3.87
N TYR A 190 4.34 16.81 -4.01
CA TYR A 190 4.00 15.95 -2.87
C TYR A 190 5.20 15.50 -2.05
N ARG A 191 6.39 15.37 -2.67
CA ARG A 191 7.63 15.09 -1.94
C ARG A 191 8.00 16.21 -0.97
N THR A 192 7.91 17.46 -1.42
CA THR A 192 8.19 18.63 -0.59
C THR A 192 7.16 18.76 0.52
N ALA A 193 5.87 18.55 0.20
CA ALA A 193 4.80 18.54 1.20
C ALA A 193 5.00 17.46 2.28
N ALA A 194 5.37 16.24 1.89
CA ALA A 194 5.62 15.15 2.82
C ALA A 194 6.80 15.45 3.77
N ILE A 195 7.88 16.04 3.25
CA ILE A 195 9.02 16.49 4.06
C ILE A 195 8.60 17.62 5.01
N ALA A 196 7.81 18.59 4.54
CA ALA A 196 7.31 19.67 5.38
C ALA A 196 6.47 19.12 6.56
N ASN A 197 5.63 18.11 6.32
CA ASN A 197 4.88 17.44 7.37
C ASN A 197 5.77 16.70 8.36
N ALA A 198 6.80 16.00 7.89
CA ALA A 198 7.77 15.34 8.76
C ALA A 198 8.49 16.37 9.67
N ILE A 199 8.94 17.49 9.10
CA ILE A 199 9.59 18.57 9.85
C ILE A 199 8.64 19.17 10.89
N ARG A 200 7.37 19.46 10.53
CA ARG A 200 6.36 19.98 11.46
C ARG A 200 6.12 19.05 12.64
N LYS A 201 6.01 17.74 12.41
CA LYS A 201 5.82 16.73 13.46
C LYS A 201 7.03 16.67 14.40
N ILE A 202 8.24 16.64 13.85
CA ILE A 202 9.47 16.62 14.66
C ILE A 202 9.61 17.92 15.47
N ALA A 203 9.34 19.08 14.86
CA ALA A 203 9.40 20.37 15.53
C ALA A 203 8.43 20.43 16.72
N SER A 204 7.19 19.97 16.54
CA SER A 204 6.20 19.91 17.62
C SER A 204 6.64 19.03 18.79
N CYS A 205 7.27 17.88 18.52
CA CYS A 205 7.86 17.04 19.57
C CYS A 205 9.00 17.76 20.30
N LEU A 206 9.89 18.44 19.58
CA LEU A 206 11.02 19.16 20.16
C LEU A 206 10.55 20.35 21.02
N GLU A 207 9.54 21.09 20.58
CA GLU A 207 8.91 22.16 21.37
C GLU A 207 8.30 21.63 22.67
N GLY A 208 7.59 20.50 22.60
CA GLY A 208 6.97 19.88 23.78
C GLY A 208 7.98 19.34 24.81
N THR A 209 9.17 18.96 24.37
CA THR A 209 10.24 18.46 25.28
C THR A 209 11.06 19.57 25.95
N GLY A 210 10.84 20.84 25.59
CA GLY A 210 11.56 21.98 26.17
C GLY A 210 13.03 22.10 25.75
N VAL A 211 13.50 21.26 24.82
CA VAL A 211 14.89 21.26 24.32
C VAL A 211 15.26 22.60 23.67
N MET A 212 14.27 23.32 23.10
CA MET A 212 14.48 24.66 22.53
C MET A 212 14.97 25.71 23.56
N PHE A 213 14.75 25.49 24.85
CA PHE A 213 15.19 26.39 25.92
C PHE A 213 16.57 26.04 26.49
N SER A 214 17.15 24.89 26.13
CA SER A 214 18.40 24.40 26.73
C SER A 214 19.67 24.90 26.03
N SER A 215 19.58 25.53 24.86
CA SER A 215 20.76 25.88 24.04
C SER A 215 21.04 27.39 23.91
N ARG A 216 20.64 28.20 24.90
CA ARG A 216 21.10 29.59 25.05
C ARG A 216 21.73 29.78 26.43
N GLY A 217 22.96 29.30 26.58
CA GLY A 217 23.84 29.53 27.71
C GLY A 217 25.26 29.74 27.21
#